data_AF-A0A970T965-F1
#
_entry.id   AF-A0A970T965-F1
#
_cell.length_a   1.000
_cell.length_b   1.000
_cell.length_c   1.000
_cell.angle_alpha   90.00
_cell.angle_beta   90.00
_cell.angle_gamma   90.00
#
_symmetry.space_group_name_H-M   'P 1'
#
loop_
_entity.id
_entity.type
_entity.pdbx_description
1 polymer ?
#
loop_
_entity_poly.entity_id
_entity_poly.type
_entity_poly.pdbx_seq_one_letter_code
_entity_poly.pdbx_strand_id
1 'polypeptide(L)'
;MNKSSLKVLTVVGTRPEIIRLSRVMALLDQHFNHIIAHTGQNYDYELNEVFFKDLEIRRPDFFLSVDVSSLEASVGDIIRKSGELLRKEKPDALLVLGDTNSCLSAY
;
A
#
# COMPACT_ATOMS: atom_id res chain seq x y z
N MET A 1 3.11 -15.53 -19.59
CA MET A 1 3.20 -16.44 -18.42
C MET A 1 1.82 -16.47 -17.77
N ASN A 2 1.35 -17.63 -17.30
CA ASN A 2 0.10 -17.69 -16.55
C ASN A 2 0.26 -16.95 -15.22
N LYS A 3 -0.73 -16.13 -14.88
CA LYS A 3 -0.79 -15.37 -13.64
C LYS A 3 -1.00 -16.34 -12.47
N SER A 4 -0.19 -16.23 -11.42
CA SER A 4 -0.33 -17.02 -10.19
C SER A 4 -1.67 -16.71 -9.51
N SER A 5 -2.25 -17.72 -8.85
CA SER A 5 -3.44 -17.54 -8.02
C SER A 5 -3.13 -16.87 -6.67
N LEU A 6 -1.86 -16.76 -6.30
CA LEU A 6 -1.44 -16.12 -5.05
C LEU A 6 -1.83 -14.64 -5.05
N LYS A 7 -2.45 -14.21 -3.95
CA LYS A 7 -2.85 -12.84 -3.69
C LYS A 7 -1.79 -12.12 -2.87
N VAL A 8 -1.25 -11.01 -3.39
CA VAL A 8 -0.23 -10.20 -2.73
C VAL A 8 -0.82 -8.84 -2.40
N LEU A 9 -0.79 -8.43 -1.14
CA LEU A 9 -1.14 -7.08 -0.73
C LEU A 9 0.14 -6.26 -0.56
N THR A 10 0.30 -5.17 -1.30
CA THR A 10 1.35 -4.18 -1.08
C THR A 10 0.77 -2.99 -0.34
N VAL A 11 1.34 -2.62 0.80
CA VAL A 11 0.94 -1.44 1.57
C VAL A 11 2.02 -0.36 1.44
N VAL A 12 1.60 0.86 1.09
CA VAL A 12 2.45 2.05 1.00
C VAL A 12 1.79 3.21 1.75
N GLY A 13 2.55 4.25 2.07
CA GLY A 13 1.94 5.47 2.58
C GLY A 13 2.71 6.76 2.33
N THR A 14 3.87 6.66 1.68
CA THR A 14 4.73 7.79 1.35
C THR A 14 5.19 7.71 -0.10
N ARG A 15 5.57 8.87 -0.65
CA ARG A 15 6.15 8.98 -1.98
C ARG A 15 7.41 8.13 -2.19
N PRO A 16 8.42 8.10 -1.28
CA PRO A 16 9.58 7.22 -1.45
C PRO A 16 9.24 5.73 -1.58
N GLU A 17 8.21 5.25 -0.88
CA GLU A 17 7.75 3.87 -1.02
C GLU A 17 7.16 3.62 -2.40
N ILE A 18 6.29 4.52 -2.90
CA ILE A 18 5.68 4.43 -4.23
C ILE A 18 6.76 4.39 -5.32
N ILE A 19 7.73 5.32 -5.25
CA ILE A 19 8.83 5.40 -6.25
C ILE A 19 9.65 4.10 -6.24
N ARG A 20 10.08 3.65 -5.06
CA ARG A 20 10.97 2.47 -4.94
C ARG A 20 10.27 1.16 -5.26
N LEU A 21 8.98 1.04 -4.96
CA LEU A 21 8.18 -0.14 -5.27
C LEU A 21 7.57 -0.12 -6.67
N SER A 22 7.62 0.99 -7.40
CA SER A 22 7.01 1.14 -8.74
C SER A 22 7.24 -0.07 -9.67
N ARG A 23 8.49 -0.48 -9.86
CA ARG A 23 8.86 -1.61 -10.73
C ARG A 23 8.50 -2.97 -10.13
N VAL A 24 8.51 -3.09 -8.80
CA VAL A 24 8.09 -4.31 -8.12
C VAL A 24 6.58 -4.50 -8.28
N MET A 25 5.80 -3.45 -8.03
CA MET A 25 4.34 -3.46 -8.19
C MET A 25 3.92 -3.76 -9.63
N ALA A 26 4.63 -3.22 -10.64
CA ALA A 26 4.38 -3.53 -12.04
C ALA A 26 4.56 -5.03 -12.36
N LEU A 27 5.59 -5.67 -11.80
CA LEU A 27 5.80 -7.12 -11.95
C LEU A 27 4.76 -7.92 -11.16
N LEU A 28 4.39 -7.47 -9.97
CA LEU A 28 3.34 -8.11 -9.17
C LEU A 28 1.99 -8.10 -9.91
N ASP A 29 1.62 -6.99 -10.55
CA ASP A 29 0.40 -6.88 -11.35
C ASP A 29 0.37 -7.88 -12.54
N GLN A 30 1.53 -8.13 -13.15
CA GLN A 30 1.66 -9.06 -14.28
C GLN A 30 1.58 -10.53 -13.84
N HIS A 31 2.11 -10.86 -12.67
CA HIS A 31 2.35 -12.24 -12.25
C HIS A 31 1.47 -12.74 -11.10
N PHE A 32 0.80 -11.87 -10.35
CA PHE A 32 0.05 -12.20 -9.13
C PHE A 32 -1.28 -11.47 -9.04
N ASN A 33 -2.21 -11.98 -8.23
CA ASN A 33 -3.40 -11.22 -7.86
C ASN A 33 -2.99 -10.11 -6.86
N HIS A 34 -2.51 -8.99 -7.40
CA HIS A 34 -1.90 -7.93 -6.64
C HIS A 34 -2.94 -6.88 -6.22
N ILE A 35 -2.93 -6.54 -4.94
CA ILE A 35 -3.73 -5.47 -4.34
C ILE A 35 -2.77 -4.41 -3.81
N ILE A 36 -3.06 -3.14 -4.06
CA ILE A 36 -2.31 -2.01 -3.55
C ILE A 36 -3.18 -1.26 -2.55
N ALA A 37 -2.69 -1.06 -1.33
CA ALA A 37 -3.32 -0.20 -0.34
C ALA A 37 -2.41 0.97 0.01
N HIS A 38 -2.99 2.17 0.04
CA HIS A 38 -2.32 3.37 0.52
C HIS A 38 -2.87 3.74 1.90
N THR A 39 -2.01 3.87 2.91
CA THR A 39 -2.46 4.16 4.29
C THR A 39 -3.09 5.54 4.41
N GLY A 40 -2.54 6.52 3.69
CA GLY A 40 -2.97 7.91 3.78
C GLY A 40 -2.16 8.73 4.80
N GLN A 41 -1.11 8.15 5.41
CA GLN A 41 -0.28 8.83 6.40
C GLN A 41 0.38 10.12 5.89
N ASN A 42 0.61 10.21 4.58
CA ASN A 42 1.22 11.36 3.92
C ASN A 42 0.66 11.54 2.51
N TYR A 43 -0.65 11.80 2.44
CA TYR A 43 -1.36 11.89 1.17
C TYR A 43 -1.69 13.33 0.79
N ASP A 44 -0.86 13.89 -0.08
CA ASP A 44 -1.25 15.00 -0.94
C ASP A 44 -1.71 14.41 -2.29
N TYR A 45 -3.00 14.58 -2.60
CA TYR A 45 -3.62 13.99 -3.80
C TYR A 45 -2.97 14.51 -5.08
N GLU A 46 -2.78 15.83 -5.20
CA GLU A 46 -2.28 16.43 -6.43
C GLU A 46 -0.85 16.02 -6.72
N LEU A 47 -0.01 15.96 -5.68
CA LEU A 47 1.39 15.60 -5.84
C LEU A 47 1.56 14.09 -6.11
N ASN A 48 0.74 13.23 -5.52
CA ASN A 48 0.84 11.77 -5.71
C ASN A 48 0.32 11.33 -7.08
N GLU A 49 -0.74 11.93 -7.62
CA GLU A 49 -1.29 11.61 -8.95
C GLU A 49 -0.22 11.68 -10.06
N VAL A 50 0.67 12.69 -9.97
CA VAL A 50 1.77 12.86 -10.92
C VAL A 50 2.70 11.65 -10.91
N PHE A 51 3.08 11.12 -9.74
CA PHE A 51 3.96 9.95 -9.66
C PHE A 51 3.30 8.68 -10.15
N PHE A 52 2.01 8.46 -9.83
CA PHE A 52 1.29 7.31 -10.37
C PHE A 52 1.24 7.35 -11.90
N LYS A 53 1.00 8.52 -12.48
CA LYS A 53 0.98 8.71 -13.94
C LYS A 53 2.36 8.55 -14.56
N ASP A 54 3.37 9.25 -14.06
CA ASP A 54 4.72 9.28 -14.64
C ASP A 54 5.47 7.96 -14.49
N LEU A 55 5.18 7.19 -13.43
CA LEU A 55 5.77 5.87 -13.20
C LEU A 55 4.90 4.73 -13.76
N GLU A 56 3.80 5.05 -14.45
CA GLU A 56 2.83 4.10 -15.00
C GLU A 56 2.30 3.10 -13.94
N ILE A 57 2.14 3.57 -12.70
CA ILE A 57 1.57 2.80 -11.60
C ILE A 57 0.05 3.08 -11.57
N ARG A 58 -0.75 2.03 -11.56
CA ARG A 58 -2.20 2.17 -11.37
C ARG A 58 -2.54 2.73 -9.97
N ARG A 59 -3.73 3.28 -9.83
CA ARG A 59 -4.21 3.77 -8.52
C ARG A 59 -4.31 2.62 -7.50
N PRO A 60 -4.09 2.90 -6.21
CA PRO A 60 -4.37 1.96 -5.14
C PRO A 60 -5.82 1.47 -5.17
N ASP A 61 -6.02 0.18 -4.88
CA ASP A 61 -7.34 -0.43 -4.73
C ASP A 61 -8.04 0.04 -3.44
N PHE A 62 -7.24 0.38 -2.43
CA PHE A 62 -7.72 0.85 -1.13
C PHE A 62 -6.96 2.09 -0.68
N PHE A 63 -7.70 3.09 -0.20
CA PHE A 63 -7.16 4.18 0.60
C PHE A 63 -7.72 4.03 2.02
N LEU A 64 -6.82 3.83 3.00
CA LEU A 64 -7.24 3.59 4.39
C LEU A 64 -7.61 4.89 5.12
N SER A 65 -7.16 6.04 4.61
CA SER A 65 -7.43 7.37 5.18
C SER A 65 -7.16 7.39 6.69
N VAL A 66 -5.97 6.94 7.10
CA VAL A 66 -5.60 6.84 8.52
C VAL A 66 -5.68 8.20 9.21
N ASP A 67 -6.09 8.20 10.48
CA ASP A 67 -6.09 9.40 11.29
C ASP A 67 -4.65 9.91 11.48
N VAL A 68 -4.37 11.14 11.06
CA VAL A 68 -3.04 11.76 11.16
C VAL A 68 -3.01 12.91 12.19
N SER A 69 -4.01 12.97 13.08
CA SER A 69 -4.12 14.02 14.10
C SER A 69 -3.00 14.00 15.15
N SER A 70 -2.45 12.82 15.45
CA SER A 70 -1.27 12.63 16.28
C SER A 70 -0.49 11.37 15.88
N LEU A 71 0.70 11.18 16.43
CA LEU A 71 1.50 9.99 16.18
C LEU A 71 0.80 8.72 16.67
N GLU A 72 0.24 8.76 17.87
CA GLU A 72 -0.45 7.64 18.52
C GLU A 72 -1.73 7.27 17.76
N ALA A 73 -2.48 8.29 17.33
CA ALA A 73 -3.66 8.12 16.49
C ALA A 73 -3.28 7.44 15.16
N SER A 74 -2.24 7.94 14.49
CA SER A 74 -1.78 7.39 13.20
C SER A 74 -1.30 5.95 13.29
N VAL A 75 -0.44 5.66 14.27
CA VAL A 75 0.08 4.31 14.50
C VAL A 75 -1.06 3.34 14.82
N GLY A 76 -1.93 3.69 15.76
CA GLY A 76 -3.06 2.82 16.14
C GLY A 76 -4.03 2.58 14.99
N ASP A 77 -4.32 3.62 14.21
CA ASP A 77 -5.27 3.53 13.10
C ASP A 77 -4.70 2.77 11.89
N ILE A 78 -3.39 2.88 11.62
CA ILE A 78 -2.69 2.05 10.63
C ILE A 78 -2.84 0.57 10.97
N ILE A 79 -2.53 0.17 12.21
CA ILE A 79 -2.63 -1.23 12.64
C ILE A 79 -4.09 -1.71 12.51
N ARG A 80 -5.04 -0.94 13.05
CA ARG A 80 -6.46 -1.29 13.05
C ARG A 80 -6.99 -1.48 11.62
N LYS A 81 -6.83 -0.48 10.75
CA LYS A 81 -7.38 -0.49 9.40
C LYS A 81 -6.67 -1.48 8.48
N SER A 82 -5.36 -1.64 8.63
CA SER A 82 -4.61 -2.67 7.89
C SER A 82 -5.07 -4.06 8.30
N GLY A 83 -5.26 -4.31 9.60
CA GLY A 83 -5.81 -5.57 10.10
C GLY A 83 -7.22 -5.88 9.59
N GLU A 84 -8.09 -4.86 9.49
CA GLU A 84 -9.41 -4.98 8.86
C GLU A 84 -9.30 -5.38 7.39
N LEU A 85 -8.40 -4.73 6.63
CA LEU A 85 -8.16 -5.05 5.23
C LEU A 85 -7.58 -6.46 5.05
N LEU A 86 -6.61 -6.86 5.88
CA LEU A 86 -6.01 -8.21 5.85
C LEU A 86 -7.07 -9.29 6.10
N ARG A 87 -7.97 -9.10 7.07
CA ARG A 87 -9.06 -10.05 7.34
C ARG A 87 -10.08 -10.12 6.20
N LYS A 88 -10.35 -8.98 5.55
CA LYS A 88 -11.27 -8.88 4.42
C LYS A 88 -10.70 -9.56 3.17
N GLU A 89 -9.49 -9.17 2.78
CA GLU A 89 -8.90 -9.58 1.50
C GLU A 89 -8.18 -10.92 1.59
N LYS A 90 -7.74 -11.32 2.78
CA LYS A 90 -7.01 -12.58 3.04
C LYS A 90 -5.89 -12.82 2.02
N PRO A 91 -4.92 -11.88 1.87
CA PRO A 91 -3.81 -12.09 0.96
C PRO A 91 -2.91 -13.23 1.46
N ASP A 92 -2.26 -13.93 0.53
CA ASP A 92 -1.29 -14.98 0.82
C ASP A 92 0.07 -14.38 1.24
N ALA A 93 0.35 -13.14 0.83
CA ALA A 93 1.56 -12.41 1.20
C ALA A 93 1.28 -10.91 1.38
N LEU A 94 2.03 -10.29 2.30
CA LEU A 94 2.06 -8.86 2.52
C LEU A 94 3.45 -8.32 2.14
N LEU A 95 3.49 -7.28 1.30
CA LEU A 95 4.70 -6.54 0.95
C LEU A 95 4.63 -5.14 1.56
N VAL A 96 5.65 -4.81 2.35
CA VAL A 96 5.92 -3.48 2.89
C VAL A 96 7.37 -3.11 2.60
N LEU A 97 7.71 -1.82 2.60
CA LEU A 97 9.07 -1.36 2.34
C LEU A 97 9.54 -0.37 3.40
N GLY A 98 10.67 -0.70 4.03
CA GLY A 98 11.37 0.22 4.93
C GLY A 98 10.73 0.28 6.32
N ASP A 99 10.75 1.47 6.90
CA ASP A 99 10.53 1.74 8.33
C ASP A 99 9.59 2.94 8.58
N THR A 100 8.76 3.31 7.60
CA THR A 100 7.71 4.33 7.80
C THR A 100 6.60 3.79 8.71
N ASN A 101 5.71 4.64 9.23
CA ASN A 101 4.58 4.15 10.04
C ASN A 101 3.69 3.17 9.27
N SER A 102 3.65 3.23 7.91
CA SER A 102 2.91 2.25 7.11
C SER A 102 3.44 0.83 7.24
N CYS A 103 4.71 0.64 7.63
CA CYS A 103 5.26 -0.69 7.89
C CYS A 103 4.55 -1.38 9.07
N LEU A 104 3.91 -0.62 9.96
CA LEU A 104 3.08 -1.16 11.04
C LEU A 104 1.83 -1.90 10.54
N SER A 105 1.51 -1.84 9.24
CA SER A 105 0.49 -2.70 8.63
C SER A 105 0.81 -4.20 8.71
N ALA A 106 2.06 -4.56 9.02
CA ALA A 106 2.51 -5.93 9.19
C ALA A 106 2.36 -6.48 10.63
N TYR A 107 1.76 -5.70 11.54
CA TYR A 107 1.43 -6.09 12.91
C TYR A 107 -0.04 -6.47 13.03
#